data_AF-A0A5D4H367-F1
#
_entry.id   AF-A0A5D4H367-F1
#
_cell.length_a   1.000
_cell.length_b   1.000
_cell.length_c   1.000
_cell.angle_alpha   90.00
_cell.angle_beta   90.00
_cell.angle_gamma   90.00
#
_symmetry.space_group_name_H-M   'P 1'
#
loop_
_entity.id
_entity.type
_entity.pdbx_description
1 polymer ?
#
loop_
_entity_poly.entity_id
_entity_poly.type
_entity_poly.pdbx_seq_one_letter_code
_entity_poly.pdbx_strand_id
1 'polypeptide(L)'
;MTDKYQDLIDDYLRDRLSEEQRREVERLAEADEDFRAELDFHRQTKSAFAKQKHDQLKKRLQSLSSETPKPLIAEHSTNRFGRLFWLVAATVLLICSIGFYMWSMRQSAKNPADLYMAYFEPYPNVVLPITRDEVQLDDRALAYSYYEQADYAKAYELFGSLSEDVHADDPEVLFYKGISALQLDLNGEATRLLNTYQSDGTAKLGRQAKWYEALAHLKQGDKKEAQKLLQSLADHQGYKQQEATSLLKEY
;
A
#
# COMPACT_ATOMS: atom_id res chain seq x y z
N MET A 1 -43.67 -69.63 -44.50
CA MET A 1 -42.21 -69.59 -44.71
C MET A 1 -41.51 -69.62 -43.36
N THR A 2 -40.43 -70.38 -43.24
CA THR A 2 -39.70 -70.65 -41.98
C THR A 2 -38.85 -69.44 -41.57
N ASP A 3 -38.85 -69.04 -40.29
CA ASP A 3 -38.03 -67.94 -39.70
C ASP A 3 -36.59 -67.87 -40.25
N LYS A 4 -36.00 -69.04 -40.52
CA LYS A 4 -34.64 -69.22 -41.05
C LYS A 4 -34.38 -68.50 -42.40
N TYR A 5 -35.40 -68.32 -43.25
CA TYR A 5 -35.23 -67.61 -44.53
C TYR A 5 -35.16 -66.09 -44.36
N GLN A 6 -35.87 -65.54 -43.37
CA GLN A 6 -35.86 -64.11 -43.09
C GLN A 6 -34.50 -63.68 -42.54
N ASP A 7 -33.96 -64.44 -41.59
CA ASP A 7 -32.63 -64.18 -41.03
C ASP A 7 -31.53 -64.24 -42.12
N LEU A 8 -31.63 -65.20 -43.04
CA LEU A 8 -30.67 -65.35 -44.14
C LEU A 8 -30.72 -64.18 -45.13
N ILE A 9 -31.91 -63.68 -45.47
CA ILE A 9 -32.09 -62.50 -46.34
C ILE A 9 -31.56 -61.25 -45.63
N ASP A 10 -31.86 -61.06 -44.35
CA ASP A 10 -31.40 -59.92 -43.57
C ASP A 10 -29.87 -59.88 -43.42
N ASP A 11 -29.23 -61.02 -43.16
CA ASP A 11 -27.78 -61.13 -43.07
C ASP A 11 -27.09 -60.95 -44.43
N TYR A 12 -27.70 -61.44 -45.51
CA TYR A 12 -27.22 -61.19 -46.88
C TYR A 12 -27.23 -59.69 -47.19
N LEU A 13 -28.32 -59.00 -46.89
CA LEU A 13 -28.45 -57.57 -47.14
C LEU A 13 -27.57 -56.72 -46.23
N ARG A 14 -27.14 -57.23 -45.07
CA ARG A 14 -26.22 -56.54 -44.14
C ARG A 14 -24.75 -56.88 -44.37
N ASP A 15 -24.43 -57.65 -45.42
CA ASP A 15 -23.06 -58.07 -45.76
C ASP A 15 -22.40 -58.96 -44.68
N ARG A 16 -23.22 -59.70 -43.92
CA ARG A 16 -22.78 -60.51 -42.76
C ARG A 16 -22.62 -62.00 -43.05
N LEU A 17 -22.91 -62.44 -44.27
CA LEU A 17 -22.79 -63.84 -44.67
C LEU A 17 -21.40 -64.22 -45.13
N SER A 18 -20.99 -65.44 -44.76
CA SER A 18 -19.80 -66.10 -45.29
C SER A 18 -19.95 -66.45 -46.78
N GLU A 19 -18.84 -66.66 -47.48
CA GLU A 19 -18.82 -67.01 -48.91
C GLU A 19 -19.66 -68.25 -49.26
N GLU A 20 -19.72 -69.24 -48.36
CA GLU A 20 -20.54 -70.44 -48.54
C GLU A 20 -22.04 -70.13 -48.44
N GLN A 21 -22.43 -69.28 -47.50
CA GLN A 21 -23.83 -68.89 -47.29
C GLN A 21 -24.34 -67.96 -48.40
N ARG A 22 -23.48 -67.13 -49.00
CA ARG A 22 -23.83 -66.31 -50.17
C ARG A 22 -24.19 -67.16 -51.38
N ARG A 23 -23.40 -68.19 -51.67
CA ARG A 23 -23.67 -69.13 -52.76
C ARG A 23 -25.00 -69.87 -52.56
N GLU A 24 -25.34 -70.17 -51.32
CA GLU A 24 -26.64 -70.78 -50.98
C GLU A 24 -27.81 -69.81 -51.22
N VAL A 25 -27.67 -68.53 -50.88
CA VAL A 25 -28.68 -67.50 -51.19
C VAL A 25 -28.85 -67.31 -52.70
N GLU A 26 -27.75 -67.29 -53.47
CA GLU A 26 -27.78 -67.18 -54.93
C GLU A 26 -28.46 -68.41 -55.57
N ARG A 27 -28.13 -69.60 -55.10
CA ARG A 27 -28.76 -70.86 -55.54
C ARG A 27 -30.26 -70.89 -55.22
N LEU A 28 -30.66 -70.44 -54.04
CA LEU A 28 -32.07 -70.37 -53.63
C LEU A 28 -32.85 -69.30 -54.40
N ALA A 29 -32.21 -68.17 -54.74
CA ALA A 29 -32.81 -67.13 -55.57
C ALA A 29 -33.04 -67.54 -57.04
N GLU A 30 -32.27 -68.52 -57.54
CA GLU A 30 -32.49 -69.11 -58.88
C GLU A 30 -33.50 -70.27 -58.87
N ALA A 31 -33.58 -71.02 -57.78
CA ALA A 31 -34.39 -72.24 -57.69
C ALA A 31 -35.81 -72.01 -57.16
N ASP A 32 -36.05 -70.96 -56.37
CA ASP A 32 -37.33 -70.68 -55.70
C ASP A 32 -37.82 -69.26 -56.02
N GLU A 33 -38.97 -69.19 -56.69
CA GLU A 33 -39.57 -67.92 -57.14
C GLU A 33 -40.13 -67.09 -55.98
N ASP A 34 -40.62 -67.73 -54.91
CA ASP A 34 -41.15 -67.06 -53.72
C ASP A 34 -40.01 -66.42 -52.92
N PHE A 35 -38.86 -67.12 -52.80
CA PHE A 35 -37.66 -66.59 -52.15
C PHE A 35 -37.08 -65.40 -52.91
N ARG A 36 -37.06 -65.45 -54.25
CA ARG A 36 -36.61 -64.33 -55.09
C ARG A 36 -37.49 -63.09 -54.90
N ALA A 37 -38.80 -63.27 -54.86
CA ALA A 37 -39.75 -62.16 -54.65
C ALA A 37 -39.54 -61.48 -53.29
N GLU A 38 -39.32 -62.25 -52.23
CA GLU A 38 -39.04 -61.74 -50.88
C GLU A 38 -37.69 -60.98 -50.81
N LEU A 39 -36.64 -61.53 -51.42
CA LEU A 39 -35.33 -60.89 -51.48
C LEU A 39 -35.39 -59.55 -52.24
N ASP A 40 -36.11 -59.50 -53.35
CA ASP A 40 -36.28 -58.27 -54.14
C ASP A 40 -37.15 -57.25 -53.40
N PHE A 41 -38.17 -57.67 -52.66
CA PHE A 41 -38.96 -56.80 -51.79
C PHE A 41 -38.10 -56.15 -50.70
N HIS A 42 -37.25 -56.93 -50.01
CA HIS A 42 -36.34 -56.40 -48.99
C HIS A 42 -35.27 -55.46 -49.60
N ARG A 43 -34.73 -55.77 -50.79
CA ARG A 43 -33.81 -54.88 -51.53
C ARG A 43 -34.45 -53.56 -51.89
N GLN A 44 -35.67 -53.60 -52.45
CA GLN A 44 -36.41 -52.40 -52.86
C GLN A 44 -36.75 -51.54 -51.64
N THR A 45 -37.24 -52.15 -50.56
CA THR A 45 -37.53 -51.47 -49.30
C THR A 45 -36.29 -50.78 -48.72
N LYS A 46 -35.15 -51.49 -48.64
CA LYS A 46 -33.88 -50.92 -48.17
C LYS A 46 -33.42 -49.74 -49.04
N SER A 47 -33.55 -49.86 -50.36
CA SER A 47 -33.17 -48.79 -51.29
C SER A 47 -34.07 -47.54 -51.16
N ALA A 48 -35.37 -47.74 -50.95
CA ALA A 48 -36.33 -46.66 -50.74
C ALA A 48 -36.04 -45.91 -49.43
N PHE A 49 -35.76 -46.64 -48.34
CA PHE A 49 -35.34 -46.04 -47.07
C PHE A 49 -34.02 -45.28 -47.19
N ALA A 50 -33.03 -45.83 -47.90
CA ALA A 50 -31.75 -45.16 -48.14
C ALA A 50 -31.93 -43.83 -48.88
N LYS A 51 -32.78 -43.82 -49.93
CA LYS A 51 -33.09 -42.60 -50.71
C LYS A 51 -33.82 -41.56 -49.85
N GLN A 52 -34.82 -41.97 -49.07
CA GLN A 52 -35.56 -41.09 -48.16
C GLN A 52 -34.64 -40.47 -47.10
N LYS A 53 -33.73 -41.25 -46.51
CA LYS A 53 -32.74 -40.75 -45.53
C LYS A 53 -31.76 -39.77 -46.17
N HIS A 54 -31.31 -40.04 -47.39
CA HIS A 54 -30.45 -39.14 -48.14
C HIS A 54 -31.16 -37.81 -48.43
N ASP A 55 -32.42 -37.85 -48.88
CA ASP A 55 -33.22 -36.64 -49.14
C ASP A 55 -33.51 -35.84 -47.85
N GLN A 56 -33.77 -36.52 -46.72
CA GLN A 56 -33.90 -35.87 -45.41
C GLN A 56 -32.61 -35.20 -44.96
N LEU A 57 -31.46 -35.85 -45.15
CA LEU A 57 -30.15 -35.28 -44.81
C LEU A 57 -29.84 -34.08 -45.70
N LYS A 58 -30.08 -34.19 -47.01
CA LYS A 58 -29.91 -33.08 -47.96
C LYS A 58 -30.78 -31.88 -47.58
N LYS A 59 -32.05 -32.09 -47.21
CA LYS A 59 -32.95 -31.03 -46.73
C LYS A 59 -32.45 -30.39 -45.43
N ARG A 60 -31.94 -31.18 -44.48
CA ARG A 60 -31.34 -30.65 -43.23
C ARG A 60 -30.07 -29.85 -43.48
N LEU A 61 -29.18 -30.31 -44.35
CA LEU A 61 -27.97 -29.57 -44.70
C LEU A 61 -28.31 -28.28 -45.45
N GLN A 62 -29.31 -28.31 -46.33
CA GLN A 62 -29.83 -27.12 -47.01
C GLN A 62 -30.43 -26.12 -46.03
N SER A 63 -31.22 -26.55 -45.03
CA SER A 63 -31.76 -25.66 -44.00
C SER A 63 -30.66 -25.04 -43.12
N LEU A 64 -29.62 -25.82 -42.78
CA LEU A 64 -28.46 -25.30 -42.05
C LEU A 64 -27.63 -24.30 -42.89
N SER A 65 -27.56 -24.48 -44.21
CA SER A 65 -26.84 -23.55 -45.10
C SER A 65 -27.62 -22.29 -45.46
N SER A 66 -28.95 -22.34 -45.38
CA SER A 66 -29.83 -21.18 -45.59
C SER A 66 -30.10 -20.38 -44.32
N GLU A 67 -29.75 -20.94 -43.15
CA GLU A 67 -29.39 -20.16 -41.97
C GLU A 67 -27.98 -19.59 -42.18
N THR A 68 -27.88 -18.54 -42.99
CA THR A 68 -26.71 -17.66 -42.96
C THR A 68 -26.51 -17.20 -41.50
N PRO A 69 -25.28 -17.25 -40.95
CA PRO A 69 -25.05 -16.68 -39.64
C PRO A 69 -25.46 -15.21 -39.73
N LYS A 70 -26.48 -14.81 -38.97
CA LYS A 70 -26.71 -13.40 -38.68
C LYS A 70 -25.34 -12.84 -38.28
N PRO A 71 -24.83 -11.78 -38.92
CA PRO A 71 -23.56 -11.21 -38.51
C PRO A 71 -23.67 -10.93 -37.01
N LEU A 72 -22.80 -11.56 -36.22
CA LEU A 72 -22.74 -11.39 -34.76
C LEU A 72 -22.21 -10.00 -34.38
N ILE A 73 -22.13 -9.09 -35.34
CA ILE A 73 -21.69 -7.72 -35.18
C ILE A 73 -22.82 -6.87 -35.71
N ALA A 74 -23.69 -6.43 -34.79
CA ALA A 74 -24.44 -5.21 -35.03
C ALA A 74 -23.40 -4.11 -35.31
N GLU A 75 -23.45 -3.50 -36.49
CA GLU A 75 -22.77 -2.24 -36.73
C GLU A 75 -23.44 -1.14 -35.89
N HIS A 76 -23.12 -1.13 -34.60
CA HIS A 76 -23.12 0.08 -33.81
C HIS A 76 -21.67 0.47 -33.60
N SER A 77 -21.16 1.25 -34.56
CA SER A 77 -20.09 2.21 -34.32
C SER A 77 -20.45 3.02 -33.10
N THR A 78 -19.91 2.62 -31.95
CA THR A 78 -19.72 3.52 -30.85
C THR A 78 -18.30 3.29 -30.38
N ASN A 79 -17.48 4.34 -30.52
CA ASN A 79 -16.16 4.53 -29.92
C ASN A 79 -16.22 4.50 -28.37
N ARG A 80 -16.95 3.54 -27.79
CA ARG A 80 -17.11 3.34 -26.35
C ARG A 80 -15.93 2.56 -25.80
N PHE A 81 -15.37 1.59 -26.52
CA PHE A 81 -14.17 0.88 -26.06
C PHE A 81 -12.93 1.78 -26.02
N GLY A 82 -12.72 2.64 -27.03
CA GLY A 82 -11.64 3.64 -27.01
C GLY A 82 -11.82 4.69 -25.91
N ARG A 83 -13.05 5.18 -25.70
CA ARG A 83 -13.36 6.12 -24.60
C ARG A 83 -13.22 5.48 -23.22
N LEU A 84 -13.66 4.23 -23.06
CA LEU A 84 -13.55 3.52 -21.79
C LEU A 84 -12.09 3.20 -21.44
N PHE A 85 -11.28 2.85 -22.44
CA PHE A 85 -9.83 2.66 -22.27
C PHE A 85 -9.13 3.98 -21.89
N TRP A 86 -9.49 5.09 -22.52
CA TRP A 86 -9.00 6.42 -22.16
C TRP A 86 -9.46 6.87 -20.76
N LEU A 87 -10.69 6.55 -20.36
CA LEU A 87 -11.20 6.84 -19.01
C LEU A 87 -10.46 6.02 -17.95
N VAL A 88 -10.21 4.73 -18.20
CA VAL A 88 -9.44 3.86 -17.29
C VAL A 88 -7.98 4.31 -17.21
N ALA A 89 -7.35 4.69 -18.33
CA ALA A 89 -6.00 5.23 -18.32
C ALA A 89 -5.91 6.55 -17.52
N ALA A 90 -6.91 7.42 -17.65
CA ALA A 90 -6.99 8.67 -16.90
C ALA A 90 -7.15 8.45 -15.39
N THR A 91 -7.96 7.48 -14.96
CA THR A 91 -8.13 7.19 -13.53
C THR A 91 -6.87 6.56 -12.94
N VAL A 92 -6.19 5.67 -13.66
CA VAL A 92 -4.91 5.09 -13.23
C VAL A 92 -3.84 6.19 -13.12
N LEU A 93 -3.71 7.07 -14.11
CA LEU A 93 -2.79 8.20 -14.04
C LEU A 93 -3.11 9.14 -12.88
N LEU A 94 -4.39 9.40 -12.61
CA LEU A 94 -4.82 10.25 -11.51
C LEU A 94 -4.49 9.61 -10.15
N ILE A 95 -4.75 8.32 -9.97
CA ILE A 95 -4.38 7.57 -8.75
C ILE A 95 -2.85 7.52 -8.59
N CYS A 96 -2.10 7.26 -9.65
CA CYS A 96 -0.64 7.27 -9.62
C CYS A 96 -0.09 8.67 -9.34
N SER A 97 -0.70 9.73 -9.88
CA SER A 97 -0.29 11.11 -9.65
C SER A 97 -0.59 11.55 -8.21
N ILE A 98 -1.76 11.18 -7.67
CA ILE A 98 -2.11 11.43 -6.27
C ILE A 98 -1.20 10.62 -5.35
N GLY A 99 -0.95 9.35 -5.68
CA GLY A 99 -0.04 8.49 -4.93
C GLY A 99 1.39 9.02 -4.94
N PHE A 100 1.88 9.46 -6.09
CA PHE A 100 3.20 10.10 -6.24
C PHE A 100 3.26 11.44 -5.52
N TYR A 101 2.22 12.26 -5.59
CA TYR A 101 2.13 13.52 -4.86
C TYR A 101 2.14 13.31 -3.35
N MET A 102 1.34 12.36 -2.84
CA MET A 102 1.33 12.01 -1.41
C MET A 102 2.67 11.39 -0.95
N TRP A 103 3.29 10.55 -1.78
CA TRP A 103 4.60 9.97 -1.50
C TRP A 103 5.70 11.04 -1.49
N SER A 104 5.71 11.94 -2.48
CA SER A 104 6.63 13.08 -2.56
C SER A 104 6.42 14.05 -1.39
N MET A 105 5.18 14.30 -0.97
CA MET A 105 4.89 15.18 0.16
C MET A 105 5.36 14.59 1.50
N ARG A 106 5.36 13.25 1.64
CA ARG A 106 5.95 12.56 2.80
C ARG A 106 7.48 12.57 2.83
N GLN A 107 8.15 12.70 1.69
CA GLN A 107 9.62 12.77 1.64
C GLN A 107 10.17 14.19 1.79
N SER A 108 9.35 15.23 1.61
CA SER A 108 9.80 16.62 1.71
C SER A 108 10.00 17.13 3.15
N ALA A 109 9.45 16.47 4.16
CA ALA A 109 9.70 16.82 5.56
C ALA A 109 10.64 15.77 6.16
N LYS A 110 11.87 16.16 6.49
CA LYS A 110 12.73 15.34 7.37
C LYS A 110 11.95 15.06 8.65
N ASN A 111 12.07 13.85 9.19
CA ASN A 111 11.36 13.48 10.42
C ASN A 111 11.72 14.51 11.51
N PRO A 112 10.75 15.10 12.23
CA PRO A 112 11.03 16.07 13.29
C PRO A 112 12.04 15.55 14.33
N ALA A 113 12.06 14.23 14.58
CA ALA A 113 13.04 13.59 15.43
C ALA A 113 14.47 13.67 14.86
N ASP A 114 14.64 13.44 13.55
CA ASP A 114 15.95 13.50 12.88
C ASP A 114 16.48 14.94 12.88
N LEU A 115 15.59 15.91 12.67
CA LEU A 115 15.93 17.34 12.75
C LEU A 115 16.32 17.76 14.17
N TYR A 116 15.59 17.30 15.18
CA TYR A 116 15.97 17.54 16.57
C TYR A 116 17.38 17.01 16.86
N MET A 117 17.67 15.76 16.48
CA MET A 117 18.99 15.15 16.71
C MET A 117 20.13 15.90 16.00
N ALA A 118 19.87 16.46 14.81
CA ALA A 118 20.87 17.21 14.06
C ALA A 118 21.20 18.58 14.67
N TYR A 119 20.29 19.16 15.45
CA TYR A 119 20.39 20.55 15.94
C TYR A 119 20.48 20.66 17.47
N PHE A 120 20.23 19.57 18.20
CA PHE A 120 20.26 19.55 19.66
C PHE A 120 21.64 19.19 20.20
N GLU A 121 22.20 20.10 20.99
CA GLU A 121 23.38 19.88 21.81
C GLU A 121 23.10 20.47 23.21
N PRO A 122 23.44 19.78 24.32
CA PRO A 122 23.32 20.35 25.66
C PRO A 122 24.01 21.71 25.73
N TYR A 123 23.37 22.68 26.36
CA TYR A 123 24.00 23.97 26.56
C TYR A 123 25.18 23.81 27.53
N PRO A 124 26.38 24.32 27.24
CA PRO A 124 27.49 24.21 28.18
C PRO A 124 27.15 24.92 29.49
N ASN A 125 27.65 24.40 30.61
CA ASN A 125 27.56 25.12 31.87
C ASN A 125 28.41 26.40 31.78
N VAL A 126 27.78 27.55 31.99
CA VAL A 126 28.45 28.86 32.07
C VAL A 126 28.28 29.50 33.45
N VAL A 127 27.63 28.78 34.38
CA VAL A 127 27.34 29.22 35.74
C VAL A 127 28.43 28.64 36.64
N LEU A 128 29.34 29.54 37.05
CA LEU A 128 30.39 29.46 38.08
C LEU A 128 31.79 28.94 37.68
N PRO A 129 32.86 29.63 38.15
CA PRO A 129 34.18 29.02 38.34
C PRO A 129 34.19 28.20 39.64
N ILE A 130 34.62 26.95 39.55
CA ILE A 130 34.86 26.09 40.72
C ILE A 130 36.07 26.65 41.48
N THR A 131 35.86 27.50 42.48
CA THR A 131 36.94 27.84 43.42
C THR A 131 37.15 26.64 44.33
N ARG A 132 38.30 26.00 44.14
CA ARG A 132 38.72 24.73 44.74
C ARG A 132 39.16 24.91 46.20
N ASP A 133 38.32 25.53 47.02
CA ASP A 133 38.51 25.60 48.47
C ASP A 133 37.50 24.66 49.14
N GLU A 134 38.01 23.77 49.98
CA GLU A 134 37.43 22.54 50.55
C GLU A 134 36.26 22.74 51.54
N VAL A 135 35.24 23.51 51.17
CA VAL A 135 33.99 23.58 51.93
C VAL A 135 32.92 22.91 51.09
N GLN A 136 32.22 21.93 51.67
CA GLN A 136 31.07 21.20 51.11
C GLN A 136 30.53 21.79 49.81
N LEU A 137 30.59 21.02 48.72
CA LEU A 137 29.87 21.38 47.49
C LEU A 137 28.42 21.70 47.89
N ASP A 138 28.08 22.98 47.81
CA ASP A 138 26.70 23.45 47.92
C ASP A 138 25.85 22.64 46.93
N ASP A 139 24.60 22.31 47.29
CA ASP A 139 23.72 21.45 46.48
C ASP A 139 23.59 22.00 45.04
N ARG A 140 23.72 23.32 44.89
CA ARG A 140 23.88 24.00 43.61
C ARG A 140 25.10 23.56 42.82
N ALA A 141 26.30 23.66 43.39
CA ALA A 141 27.53 23.24 42.73
C ALA A 141 27.49 21.76 42.35
N LEU A 142 26.86 20.94 43.20
CA LEU A 142 26.65 19.52 42.94
C LEU A 142 25.71 19.30 41.74
N ALA A 143 24.61 20.03 41.64
CA ALA A 143 23.67 19.94 40.51
C ALA A 143 24.34 20.27 39.16
N TYR A 144 25.09 21.38 39.11
CA TYR A 144 25.85 21.77 37.93
C TYR A 144 26.97 20.76 37.60
N SER A 145 27.63 20.18 38.60
CA SER A 145 28.63 19.14 38.39
C SER A 145 28.04 17.86 37.79
N TYR A 146 26.85 17.43 38.23
CA TYR A 146 26.17 16.30 37.59
C TYR A 146 25.75 16.61 36.15
N TYR A 147 25.30 17.83 35.89
CA TYR A 147 24.97 18.28 34.54
C TYR A 147 26.17 18.22 33.59
N GLU A 148 27.34 18.70 34.03
CA GLU A 148 28.60 18.64 33.27
C GLU A 148 29.08 17.20 33.02
N GLN A 149 28.82 16.31 33.97
CA GLN A 149 29.09 14.87 33.85
C GLN A 149 28.05 14.12 33.01
N ALA A 150 27.06 14.83 32.44
CA ALA A 150 25.92 14.28 31.71
C ALA A 150 25.04 13.31 32.53
N ASP A 151 25.12 13.35 33.86
CA ASP A 151 24.17 12.68 34.77
C ASP A 151 22.91 13.55 34.92
N TYR A 152 22.17 13.66 33.82
CA TYR A 152 21.02 14.55 33.71
C TYR A 152 19.88 14.16 34.66
N ALA A 153 19.79 12.88 35.06
CA ALA A 153 18.79 12.42 36.02
C ALA A 153 19.02 13.06 37.40
N LYS A 154 20.24 12.94 37.93
CA LYS A 154 20.59 13.56 39.23
C LYS A 154 20.59 15.08 39.16
N ALA A 155 21.09 15.64 38.06
CA ALA A 155 21.05 17.09 37.85
C ALA A 155 19.61 17.61 37.87
N TYR A 156 18.69 16.93 37.17
CA TYR A 156 17.29 17.29 37.12
C TYR A 156 16.61 17.27 38.50
N GLU A 157 16.86 16.23 39.30
CA GLU A 157 16.34 16.13 40.67
C GLU A 157 16.85 17.26 41.56
N LEU A 158 18.16 17.50 41.58
CA LEU A 158 18.76 18.55 42.42
C LEU A 158 18.34 19.95 41.97
N PHE A 159 18.32 20.24 40.67
CA PHE A 159 17.76 21.51 40.18
C PHE A 159 16.28 21.66 40.55
N GLY A 160 15.54 20.55 40.68
CA GLY A 160 14.18 20.54 41.18
C GLY A 160 14.10 21.04 42.62
N SER A 161 14.87 20.44 43.53
CA SER A 161 14.93 20.88 44.93
C SER A 161 15.35 22.35 45.06
N LEU A 162 16.38 22.76 44.30
CA LEU A 162 16.88 24.14 44.30
C LEU A 162 15.86 25.17 43.78
N SER A 163 14.96 24.75 42.87
CA SER A 163 13.91 25.63 42.34
C SER A 163 12.69 25.76 43.26
N GLU A 164 12.50 24.82 44.20
CA GLU A 164 11.39 24.82 45.16
C GLU A 164 11.76 25.57 46.45
N ASP A 165 13.03 25.54 46.83
CA ASP A 165 13.55 26.34 47.93
C ASP A 165 13.65 27.83 47.54
N VAL A 166 13.39 28.70 48.52
CA VAL A 166 13.17 30.17 48.42
C VAL A 166 14.39 30.97 47.92
N HIS A 167 15.39 30.31 47.33
CA HIS A 167 16.54 30.93 46.67
C HIS A 167 16.24 31.24 45.19
N ALA A 168 15.19 32.04 44.96
CA ALA A 168 14.81 32.61 43.67
C ALA A 168 15.85 33.59 43.07
N ASP A 169 17.10 33.57 43.54
CA ASP A 169 18.18 34.46 43.12
C ASP A 169 18.98 33.93 41.91
N ASP A 170 18.74 32.68 41.48
CA ASP A 170 19.42 32.07 40.31
C ASP A 170 18.41 31.52 39.28
N PRO A 171 17.85 32.37 38.41
CA PRO A 171 16.89 31.94 37.40
C PRO A 171 17.50 30.87 36.47
N GLU A 172 18.83 30.84 36.31
CA GLU A 172 19.53 29.83 35.49
C GLU A 172 19.28 28.39 35.96
N VAL A 173 18.96 28.14 37.24
CA VAL A 173 18.56 26.80 37.72
C VAL A 173 17.39 26.24 36.91
N LEU A 174 16.37 27.06 36.62
CA LEU A 174 15.22 26.65 35.81
C LEU A 174 15.61 26.34 34.37
N PHE A 175 16.54 27.11 33.81
CA PHE A 175 17.07 26.87 32.47
C PHE A 175 17.78 25.51 32.40
N TYR A 176 18.74 25.23 33.29
CA TYR A 176 19.48 23.96 33.28
C TYR A 176 18.61 22.75 33.66
N LYS A 177 17.59 22.94 34.51
CA LYS A 177 16.54 21.93 34.73
C LYS A 177 15.79 21.62 33.42
N GLY A 178 15.43 22.65 32.65
CA GLY A 178 14.79 22.50 31.35
C GLY A 178 15.65 21.75 30.33
N ILE A 179 16.96 22.01 30.28
CA ILE A 179 17.88 21.25 29.40
C ILE A 179 18.01 19.80 29.86
N SER A 180 18.12 19.55 31.17
CA SER A 180 18.15 18.19 31.72
C SER A 180 16.85 17.44 31.41
N ALA A 181 15.70 18.10 31.48
CA ALA A 181 14.43 17.53 31.07
C ALA A 181 14.40 17.11 29.59
N LEU A 182 15.02 17.88 28.69
CA LEU A 182 15.13 17.50 27.27
C LEU A 182 15.96 16.22 27.05
N GLN A 183 17.03 16.07 27.83
CA GLN A 183 17.87 14.87 27.82
C GLN A 183 17.16 13.63 28.35
N LEU A 184 16.22 13.83 29.28
CA LEU A 184 15.38 12.78 29.84
C LEU A 184 14.09 12.52 29.05
N ASP A 185 13.97 13.07 27.84
CA ASP A 185 12.77 12.99 26.99
C ASP A 185 11.49 13.59 27.61
N LEU A 186 11.62 14.39 28.67
CA LEU A 186 10.53 15.08 29.36
C LEU A 186 10.14 16.38 28.64
N ASN A 187 9.83 16.29 27.34
CA ASN A 187 9.71 17.47 26.46
C ASN A 187 8.62 18.46 26.89
N GLY A 188 7.48 17.98 27.40
CA GLY A 188 6.40 18.87 27.87
C GLY A 188 6.71 19.58 29.17
N GLU A 189 7.63 19.03 29.98
CA GLU A 189 8.15 19.70 31.15
C GLU A 189 9.22 20.72 30.77
N ALA A 190 10.11 20.35 29.84
CA ALA A 190 11.12 21.24 29.31
C ALA A 190 10.51 22.52 28.71
N THR A 191 9.46 22.42 27.89
CA THR A 191 8.79 23.60 27.32
C THR A 191 8.26 24.52 28.42
N ARG A 192 7.56 23.97 29.43
CA ARG A 192 7.07 24.74 30.58
C ARG A 192 8.21 25.43 31.32
N LEU A 193 9.27 24.71 31.69
CA LEU A 193 10.41 25.24 32.44
C LEU A 193 11.12 26.37 31.68
N LEU A 194 11.38 26.16 30.39
CA LEU A 194 12.06 27.14 29.54
C LEU A 194 11.19 28.37 29.26
N ASN A 195 9.87 28.20 29.17
CA ASN A 195 8.92 29.30 29.03
C ASN A 195 8.82 30.13 30.31
N THR A 196 8.77 29.48 31.48
CA THR A 196 8.81 30.14 32.78
C THR A 196 10.11 30.92 32.95
N TYR A 197 11.26 30.32 32.63
CA TYR A 197 12.55 31.01 32.67
C TYR A 197 12.55 32.27 31.78
N GLN A 198 12.05 32.18 30.54
CA GLN A 198 11.98 33.33 29.63
C GLN A 198 11.05 34.46 30.10
N SER A 199 10.04 34.12 30.91
CA SER A 199 9.09 35.10 31.44
C SER A 199 9.68 35.88 32.62
N ASP A 200 10.80 35.43 33.16
CA ASP A 200 11.57 36.15 34.17
C ASP A 200 12.34 37.32 33.53
N GLY A 201 12.11 38.54 34.01
CA GLY A 201 12.76 39.75 33.52
C GLY A 201 14.27 39.79 33.75
N THR A 202 14.83 38.86 34.52
CA THR A 202 16.26 38.73 34.82
C THR A 202 16.98 37.65 33.99
N ALA A 203 16.26 36.94 33.12
CA ALA A 203 16.77 35.82 32.33
C ALA A 203 17.86 36.23 31.32
N LYS A 204 19.12 35.94 31.65
CA LYS A 204 20.27 36.26 30.79
C LYS A 204 20.37 35.35 29.56
N LEU A 205 19.85 34.12 29.67
CA LEU A 205 19.89 33.09 28.63
C LEU A 205 18.56 32.99 27.87
N GLY A 206 17.73 34.04 27.86
CA GLY A 206 16.38 33.96 27.29
C GLY A 206 16.32 33.51 25.82
N ARG A 207 17.33 33.82 25.00
CA ARG A 207 17.38 33.37 23.60
C ARG A 207 17.81 31.91 23.46
N GLN A 208 18.72 31.47 24.32
CA GLN A 208 19.09 30.07 24.44
C GLN A 208 17.87 29.26 24.88
N ALA A 209 17.13 29.74 25.89
CA ALA A 209 15.90 29.10 26.35
C ALA A 209 14.86 28.98 25.23
N LYS A 210 14.66 30.05 24.45
CA LYS A 210 13.79 30.04 23.26
C LYS A 210 14.23 29.00 22.22
N TRP A 211 15.53 28.85 21.98
CA TRP A 211 16.07 27.85 21.06
C TRP A 211 15.74 26.43 21.54
N TYR A 212 16.01 26.14 22.81
CA TYR A 212 15.72 24.81 23.37
C TYR A 212 14.23 24.52 23.49
N GLU A 213 13.38 25.52 23.76
CA GLU A 213 11.92 25.40 23.72
C GLU A 213 11.45 25.06 22.29
N ALA A 214 12.01 25.71 21.27
CA ALA A 214 11.70 25.40 19.88
C ALA A 214 12.07 23.97 19.50
N LEU A 215 13.24 23.48 19.95
CA LEU A 215 13.67 22.10 19.76
C LEU A 215 12.76 21.11 20.51
N ALA A 216 12.27 21.47 21.71
CA ALA A 216 11.32 20.65 22.45
C ALA A 216 9.99 20.50 21.68
N HIS A 217 9.42 21.61 21.18
CA HIS A 217 8.21 21.58 20.34
C HIS A 217 8.44 20.79 19.04
N LEU A 218 9.60 20.95 18.41
CA LEU A 218 10.00 20.19 17.22
C LEU A 218 9.93 18.68 17.48
N LYS A 219 10.55 18.22 18.58
CA LYS A 219 10.57 16.80 18.99
C LYS A 219 9.18 16.26 19.33
N GLN A 220 8.30 17.11 19.86
CA GLN A 220 6.90 16.77 20.12
C GLN A 220 6.01 16.78 18.86
N GLY A 221 6.53 17.24 17.71
CA GLY A 221 5.77 17.40 16.48
C GLY A 221 4.85 18.62 16.47
N ASP A 222 5.00 19.55 17.43
CA ASP A 222 4.25 20.80 17.48
C ASP A 222 4.86 21.82 16.51
N LYS A 223 4.53 21.63 15.24
CA LYS A 223 5.08 22.42 14.15
C LYS A 223 4.81 23.91 14.29
N LYS A 224 3.63 24.27 14.79
CA LYS A 224 3.19 25.66 14.86
C LYS A 224 4.03 26.46 15.85
N GLU A 225 4.19 25.97 17.08
CA GLU A 225 4.95 26.69 18.09
C GLU A 225 6.46 26.62 17.80
N ALA A 226 6.97 25.49 17.31
CA ALA A 226 8.37 25.39 16.88
C ALA A 226 8.71 26.44 15.81
N GLN A 227 7.91 26.54 14.74
CA GLN A 227 8.13 27.54 13.69
C GLN A 227 8.05 28.98 14.21
N LYS A 228 7.09 29.28 15.10
CA LYS A 228 6.95 30.61 15.70
C LYS A 228 8.18 31.02 16.52
N LEU A 229 8.70 30.13 17.34
CA LEU A 229 9.88 30.40 18.17
C LEU A 229 11.14 30.51 17.31
N LEU A 230 11.32 29.64 16.32
CA LEU A 230 12.43 29.70 15.37
C LEU A 230 12.41 30.98 14.53
N GLN A 231 11.23 31.41 14.06
CA GLN A 231 11.09 32.66 13.30
C GLN A 231 11.52 33.86 14.15
N SER A 232 11.07 33.92 15.41
CA SER A 232 11.51 34.95 16.35
C SER A 232 13.03 34.96 16.56
N LEU A 233 13.70 33.81 16.51
CA LEU A 233 15.16 33.73 16.59
C LEU A 233 15.85 34.16 15.29
N ALA A 234 15.28 33.83 14.14
CA ALA A 234 15.82 34.19 12.82
C ALA A 234 15.72 35.70 12.52
N ASP A 235 14.65 36.35 12.97
CA ASP A 235 14.36 37.77 12.69
C ASP A 235 15.29 38.76 13.42
N HIS A 236 15.98 38.31 14.45
CA HIS A 236 16.83 39.15 15.29
C HIS A 236 18.27 38.62 15.33
N GLN A 237 19.27 39.48 15.22
CA GLN A 237 20.67 39.04 15.35
C GLN A 237 20.98 38.51 16.75
N GLY A 238 21.61 37.34 16.87
CA GLY A 238 22.04 36.77 18.15
C GLY A 238 22.24 35.26 18.13
N TYR A 239 22.11 34.64 19.31
CA TYR A 239 22.33 33.20 19.51
C TYR A 239 21.54 32.34 18.51
N LYS A 240 22.24 31.45 17.81
CA LYS A 240 21.70 30.47 16.85
C LYS A 240 20.76 31.02 15.77
N GLN A 241 20.92 32.30 15.38
CA GLN A 241 20.11 32.92 14.33
C GLN A 241 20.22 32.17 12.98
N GLN A 242 21.44 31.80 12.58
CA GLN A 242 21.68 31.11 11.32
C GLN A 242 21.11 29.70 11.35
N GLU A 243 21.31 28.99 12.45
CA GLU A 243 20.76 27.65 12.65
C GLU A 243 19.24 27.65 12.68
N ALA A 244 18.59 28.64 13.31
CA ALA A 244 17.15 28.81 13.25
C ALA A 244 16.64 29.03 11.81
N THR A 245 17.37 29.81 11.02
CA THR A 245 17.05 30.03 9.60
C THR A 245 17.20 28.75 8.78
N SER A 246 18.24 27.96 9.05
CA SER A 246 18.46 26.67 8.38
C SER A 246 17.39 25.66 8.77
N LEU A 247 17.09 25.53 10.06
CA LEU A 247 16.08 24.62 10.58
C LEU A 247 14.68 24.93 10.03
N LEU A 248 14.31 26.22 9.90
CA LEU A 248 13.04 26.64 9.26
C LEU A 248 12.93 26.24 7.79
N LYS A 249 14.04 26.13 7.06
CA LYS A 249 14.03 25.68 5.65
C LYS A 249 13.88 24.17 5.53
N GLU A 250 14.36 23.43 6.53
CA GLU A 250 14.33 21.98 6.56
C GLU A 250 13.04 21.40 7.16
N TYR A 251 12.25 22.22 7.88
CA TYR A 251 11.10 21.80 8.68
C TYR A 251 9.71 22.08 8.06
#